data_AF-A0A1B7W5J8-F1
#
_entry.id   AF-A0A1B7W5J8-F1
#
_cell.length_a   1.000
_cell.length_b   1.000
_cell.length_c   1.000
_cell.angle_alpha   90.00
_cell.angle_beta   90.00
_cell.angle_gamma   90.00
#
_symmetry.space_group_name_H-M   'P 1'
#
loop_
_entity.id
_entity.type
_entity.pdbx_description
1 polymer ?
#
loop_
_entity_poly.entity_id
_entity_poly.type
_entity_poly.pdbx_seq_one_letter_code
_entity_poly.pdbx_strand_id
1 'polypeptide(L)'
;KDRVGAVQIRKAIANAPENFWTKGQMAEMLLDIWFQEQRTAIGGIGELRGNGQFVRRQALASCGGWNEETITDDLDLTIRLHLDKWDIECVFHPPVEEEGVTNATALWHQRNRWAEGGYQRYLDYWDLILKNRMGTKKTWDLLIFMVTMYILPTAAIPDILMAIARHRPPMLSSVTGLSLGMSVIGMFAGLKHVHKATPRLSEQLKPSTYLVLLLQTLRGSLYMLHWLVVMSSTTARMSFRPKRLKWVKTVHKGVEKSIL
;
A
#
# COMPACT_ATOMS: atom_id res chain seq x y z
N LYS A 1 -13.55 -19.97 9.43
CA LYS A 1 -12.07 -19.89 9.47
C LYS A 1 -11.66 -19.37 10.85
N ASP A 2 -11.32 -20.26 11.78
CA ASP A 2 -11.16 -19.88 13.20
C ASP A 2 -9.88 -19.10 13.50
N ARG A 3 -8.94 -19.05 12.54
CA ARG A 3 -7.66 -18.34 12.64
C ARG A 3 -7.63 -16.93 12.05
N VAL A 4 -8.75 -16.42 11.53
CA VAL A 4 -8.81 -15.03 11.02
C VAL A 4 -8.95 -14.08 12.21
N GLY A 5 -7.85 -13.35 12.47
CA GLY A 5 -7.73 -12.38 13.55
C GLY A 5 -8.11 -10.97 13.12
N ALA A 6 -7.97 -10.64 11.83
CA ALA A 6 -8.41 -9.35 11.29
C ALA A 6 -8.84 -9.43 9.82
N VAL A 7 -9.61 -8.44 9.39
CA VAL A 7 -10.05 -8.25 8.01
C VAL A 7 -9.80 -6.80 7.60
N GLN A 8 -9.19 -6.60 6.43
CA GLN A 8 -9.04 -5.29 5.81
C GLN A 8 -9.96 -5.22 4.58
N ILE A 9 -10.89 -4.27 4.56
CA ILE A 9 -11.71 -4.01 3.36
C ILE A 9 -11.08 -2.95 2.46
N ARG A 10 -11.39 -3.02 1.17
CA ARG A 10 -10.93 -2.04 0.18
C ARG A 10 -11.29 -0.62 0.56
N LYS A 11 -10.35 0.31 0.36
CA LYS A 11 -10.60 1.75 0.48
C LYS A 11 -10.95 2.35 -0.87
N ALA A 12 -12.03 3.14 -0.91
CA ALA A 12 -12.49 3.87 -2.08
C ALA A 12 -12.34 5.37 -1.83
N ILE A 13 -11.62 6.06 -2.72
CA ILE A 13 -11.43 7.51 -2.62
C ILE A 13 -12.74 8.21 -3.05
N ALA A 14 -13.46 8.80 -2.11
CA ALA A 14 -14.78 9.40 -2.34
C ALA A 14 -14.70 10.61 -3.31
N ASN A 15 -13.69 11.47 -3.12
CA ASN A 15 -13.41 12.62 -3.98
C ASN A 15 -12.46 12.28 -5.15
N ALA A 16 -12.45 11.03 -5.61
CA ALA A 16 -11.62 10.59 -6.74
C ALA A 16 -11.76 11.46 -8.01
N PRO A 17 -12.92 12.03 -8.37
CA PRO A 17 -13.04 12.87 -9.57
C PRO A 17 -12.34 14.23 -9.48
N GLU A 18 -12.04 14.72 -8.28
CA GLU A 18 -11.67 16.12 -8.00
C GLU A 18 -10.43 16.59 -8.78
N ASN A 19 -9.32 15.84 -8.73
CA ASN A 19 -8.09 16.26 -9.41
C ASN A 19 -7.14 15.09 -9.70
N PHE A 20 -5.96 15.39 -10.24
CA PHE A 20 -4.94 14.38 -10.54
C PHE A 20 -4.51 13.55 -9.33
N TRP A 21 -4.37 14.17 -8.14
CA TRP A 21 -3.92 13.51 -6.91
C TRP A 21 -4.96 12.55 -6.36
N THR A 22 -6.23 12.95 -6.32
CA THR A 22 -7.32 12.06 -5.84
C THR A 22 -7.58 10.90 -6.80
N LYS A 23 -7.48 11.18 -8.11
CA LYS A 23 -7.49 10.17 -9.18
C LYS A 23 -6.33 9.18 -9.10
N GLY A 24 -5.15 9.64 -8.70
CA GLY A 24 -3.96 8.82 -8.49
C GLY A 24 -4.09 7.93 -7.26
N GLN A 25 -4.53 8.50 -6.13
CA GLN A 25 -4.82 7.76 -4.90
C GLN A 25 -5.84 6.65 -5.11
N MET A 26 -6.88 6.88 -5.92
CA MET A 26 -7.83 5.83 -6.28
C MET A 26 -7.11 4.65 -6.95
N ALA A 27 -6.24 4.91 -7.93
CA ALA A 27 -5.50 3.86 -8.61
C ALA A 27 -4.51 3.13 -7.68
N GLU A 28 -3.87 3.87 -6.77
CA GLU A 28 -2.98 3.35 -5.74
C GLU A 28 -3.70 2.42 -4.76
N MET A 29 -4.87 2.81 -4.24
CA MET A 29 -5.66 1.96 -3.32
C MET A 29 -6.17 0.69 -4.00
N LEU A 30 -6.48 0.75 -5.31
CA LEU A 30 -6.89 -0.42 -6.09
C LEU A 30 -5.74 -1.37 -6.37
N LEU A 31 -4.56 -0.82 -6.66
CA LEU A 31 -3.34 -1.61 -6.81
C LEU A 31 -3.00 -2.34 -5.49
N ASP A 32 -3.05 -1.61 -4.37
CA ASP A 32 -2.75 -2.15 -3.05
C ASP A 32 -3.69 -3.31 -2.71
N ILE A 33 -5.01 -3.10 -2.71
CA ILE A 33 -5.95 -4.16 -2.33
C ILE A 33 -5.90 -5.35 -3.29
N TRP A 34 -5.67 -5.13 -4.59
CA TRP A 34 -5.53 -6.22 -5.56
C TRP A 34 -4.38 -7.14 -5.16
N PHE A 35 -3.20 -6.58 -4.90
CA PHE A 35 -2.06 -7.38 -4.47
C PHE A 35 -2.26 -7.99 -3.08
N GLN A 36 -2.86 -7.27 -2.13
CA GLN A 36 -3.11 -7.82 -0.81
C GLN A 36 -4.06 -9.02 -0.86
N GLU A 37 -5.15 -8.93 -1.62
CA GLU A 37 -6.07 -10.06 -1.82
C GLU A 37 -5.36 -11.26 -2.47
N GLN A 38 -4.49 -11.03 -3.46
CA GLN A 38 -3.70 -12.13 -4.06
C GLN A 38 -2.72 -12.75 -3.06
N ARG A 39 -2.03 -11.92 -2.25
CA ARG A 39 -1.09 -12.38 -1.22
C ARG A 39 -1.81 -13.19 -0.15
N THR A 40 -2.97 -12.75 0.33
CA THR A 40 -3.75 -13.49 1.32
C THR A 40 -4.36 -14.77 0.72
N ALA A 41 -4.81 -14.74 -0.54
CA ALA A 41 -5.33 -15.91 -1.24
C ALA A 41 -4.29 -17.03 -1.38
N ILE A 42 -3.02 -16.66 -1.58
CA ILE A 42 -1.92 -17.63 -1.56
C ILE A 42 -1.38 -17.87 -0.14
N GLY A 43 -2.03 -17.44 0.94
CA GLY A 43 -1.59 -17.69 2.33
C GLY A 43 -0.32 -16.95 2.77
N GLY A 44 0.00 -15.84 2.10
CA GLY A 44 1.02 -14.87 2.50
C GLY A 44 0.53 -13.94 3.62
N ILE A 45 1.12 -12.74 3.67
CA ILE A 45 0.75 -11.69 4.62
C ILE A 45 -0.39 -10.85 4.05
N GLY A 46 -1.40 -10.60 4.86
CA GLY A 46 -2.38 -9.53 4.63
C GLY A 46 -2.03 -8.35 5.51
N GLU A 47 -2.13 -7.13 4.99
CA GLU A 47 -1.76 -5.92 5.74
C GLU A 47 -2.97 -5.05 6.04
N LEU A 48 -3.05 -4.59 7.29
CA LEU A 48 -4.02 -3.58 7.67
C LEU A 48 -3.58 -2.20 7.16
N ARG A 49 -4.56 -1.35 6.86
CA ARG A 49 -4.39 -0.02 6.23
C ARG A 49 -5.16 1.07 6.97
N GLY A 50 -5.45 0.86 8.26
CA GLY A 50 -6.14 1.80 9.12
C GLY A 50 -7.64 1.81 8.84
N ASN A 51 -8.08 2.62 7.88
CA ASN A 51 -9.51 2.71 7.57
C ASN A 51 -10.02 1.40 6.94
N GLY A 52 -11.19 0.92 7.37
CA GLY A 52 -11.76 -0.36 6.92
C GLY A 52 -11.10 -1.60 7.53
N GLN A 53 -10.30 -1.45 8.59
CA GLN A 53 -9.78 -2.61 9.32
C GLN A 53 -10.75 -3.04 10.43
N PHE A 54 -10.94 -4.36 10.56
CA PHE A 54 -11.71 -4.96 11.63
C PHE A 54 -10.86 -6.01 12.31
N VAL A 55 -10.70 -5.91 13.64
CA VAL A 55 -9.82 -6.80 14.40
C VAL A 55 -10.65 -7.55 15.44
N ARG A 56 -10.48 -8.87 15.50
CA ARG A 56 -11.07 -9.72 16.53
C ARG A 56 -10.49 -9.33 17.88
N ARG A 57 -11.35 -9.01 18.84
CA ARG A 57 -10.96 -8.62 20.21
C ARG A 57 -9.96 -9.61 20.84
N GLN A 58 -10.18 -10.91 20.67
CA GLN A 58 -9.28 -11.94 21.19
C GLN A 58 -7.88 -11.90 20.56
N ALA A 59 -7.79 -11.66 19.25
CA ALA A 59 -6.52 -11.55 18.54
C ALA A 59 -5.77 -10.26 18.93
N LEU A 60 -6.50 -9.16 19.12
CA LEU A 60 -5.93 -7.91 19.64
C LEU A 60 -5.39 -8.09 21.06
N ALA A 61 -6.13 -8.79 21.93
CA ALA A 61 -5.71 -9.05 23.30
C ALA A 61 -4.48 -9.98 23.36
N SER A 62 -4.40 -11.01 22.51
CA SER A 62 -3.28 -11.95 22.53
C SER A 62 -1.96 -11.34 22.06
N CYS A 63 -1.99 -10.32 21.20
CA CYS A 63 -0.80 -9.61 20.73
C CYS A 63 -0.45 -8.34 21.53
N GLY A 64 -1.13 -8.08 22.65
CA GLY A 64 -0.81 -6.97 23.56
C GLY A 64 -1.46 -5.63 23.24
N GLY A 65 -2.52 -5.58 22.42
CA GLY A 65 -3.27 -4.35 22.14
C GLY A 65 -2.69 -3.49 21.02
N TRP A 66 -3.03 -2.20 21.01
CA TRP A 66 -2.48 -1.23 20.05
C TRP A 66 -1.14 -0.68 20.55
N ASN A 67 -0.20 -0.44 19.64
CA ASN A 67 1.10 0.14 19.96
C ASN A 67 1.04 1.66 19.72
N GLU A 68 1.16 2.45 20.80
CA GLU A 68 1.15 3.92 20.73
C GLU A 68 2.52 4.51 20.37
N GLU A 69 3.59 3.71 20.36
CA GLU A 69 4.95 4.14 20.08
C GLU A 69 5.30 4.12 18.57
N THR A 70 4.32 3.86 17.70
CA THR A 70 4.47 3.84 16.24
C THR A 70 3.59 4.89 15.57
N ILE A 71 4.03 5.36 14.40
CA ILE A 71 3.25 6.30 13.60
C ILE A 71 2.21 5.61 12.70
N THR A 72 2.31 4.28 12.55
CA THR A 72 1.38 3.41 11.82
C THR A 72 1.09 2.18 12.68
N ASP A 73 0.11 2.33 13.56
CA ASP A 73 -0.38 1.32 14.50
C ASP A 73 -1.00 0.10 13.78
N ASP A 74 -1.62 0.34 12.63
CA ASP A 74 -2.15 -0.67 11.71
C ASP A 74 -1.07 -1.63 11.15
N LEU A 75 0.04 -1.08 10.65
CA LEU A 75 1.16 -1.87 10.10
C LEU A 75 1.96 -2.58 11.17
N ASP A 76 2.08 -1.99 12.36
CA ASP A 76 2.66 -2.64 13.52
C ASP A 76 1.80 -3.82 14.00
N LEU A 77 0.49 -3.60 14.16
CA LEU A 77 -0.45 -4.64 14.55
C LEU A 77 -0.47 -5.79 13.53
N THR A 78 -0.35 -5.49 12.24
CA THR A 78 -0.23 -6.49 11.17
C THR A 78 0.89 -7.51 11.46
N ILE A 79 2.09 -7.04 11.77
CA ILE A 79 3.24 -7.91 12.03
C ILE A 79 3.02 -8.71 13.31
N ARG A 80 2.53 -8.06 14.38
CA ARG A 80 2.27 -8.75 15.66
C ARG A 80 1.20 -9.83 15.56
N LEU A 81 0.12 -9.59 14.81
CA LEU A 81 -0.91 -10.61 14.55
C LEU A 81 -0.32 -11.84 13.84
N HIS A 82 0.52 -11.63 12.83
CA HIS A 82 1.15 -12.74 12.12
C HIS A 82 2.22 -13.47 12.94
N LEU A 83 2.95 -12.77 13.81
CA LEU A 83 3.86 -13.37 14.78
C LEU A 83 3.10 -14.25 15.78
N ASP A 84 1.90 -13.82 16.19
CA ASP A 84 0.96 -14.58 17.03
C ASP A 84 0.08 -15.56 16.23
N LYS A 85 0.47 -15.87 15.00
CA LYS A 85 -0.14 -16.89 14.13
C LYS A 85 -1.59 -16.63 13.69
N TRP A 86 -2.08 -15.41 13.83
CA TRP A 86 -3.34 -14.99 13.23
C TRP A 86 -3.19 -14.76 11.72
N ASP A 87 -4.27 -15.01 11.00
CA ASP A 87 -4.44 -14.67 9.60
C ASP A 87 -5.17 -13.32 9.47
N ILE A 88 -4.80 -12.58 8.44
CA ILE A 88 -5.42 -11.32 8.05
C ILE A 88 -5.94 -11.52 6.64
N GLU A 89 -7.24 -11.25 6.44
CA GLU A 89 -7.88 -11.38 5.13
C GLU A 89 -8.09 -9.99 4.53
N CYS A 90 -7.76 -9.83 3.25
CA CYS A 90 -7.98 -8.59 2.52
C CYS A 90 -9.11 -8.80 1.52
N VAL A 91 -10.15 -7.98 1.61
CA VAL A 91 -11.41 -8.19 0.87
C VAL A 91 -11.70 -7.00 -0.03
N PHE A 92 -11.98 -7.28 -1.30
CA PHE A 92 -12.21 -6.25 -2.31
C PHE A 92 -13.59 -5.55 -2.17
N HIS A 93 -14.61 -6.28 -1.68
CA HIS A 93 -15.99 -5.80 -1.52
C HIS A 93 -16.64 -6.22 -0.18
N PRO A 94 -17.42 -5.34 0.47
CA PRO A 94 -17.74 -3.96 0.09
C PRO A 94 -16.57 -2.99 0.35
N PRO A 95 -16.52 -1.82 -0.33
CA PRO A 95 -15.54 -0.80 -0.01
C PRO A 95 -15.94 0.04 1.22
N VAL A 96 -14.94 0.60 1.90
CA VAL A 96 -15.11 1.76 2.78
C VAL A 96 -14.69 3.03 2.03
N GLU A 97 -15.42 4.12 2.24
CA GLU A 97 -15.06 5.40 1.65
C GLU A 97 -14.04 6.16 2.51
N GLU A 98 -13.10 6.83 1.85
CA GLU A 98 -12.18 7.77 2.49
C GLU A 98 -11.97 9.02 1.62
N GLU A 99 -11.69 10.15 2.27
CA GLU A 99 -11.35 11.39 1.58
C GLU A 99 -9.86 11.37 1.21
N GLY A 100 -9.56 11.43 -0.09
CA GLY A 100 -8.20 11.54 -0.60
C GLY A 100 -7.68 12.96 -0.45
N VAL A 101 -6.37 13.09 -0.26
CA VAL A 101 -5.73 14.42 -0.20
C VAL A 101 -5.72 15.10 -1.56
N THR A 102 -5.90 16.41 -1.57
CA THR A 102 -6.16 17.16 -2.81
C THR A 102 -4.95 17.90 -3.35
N ASN A 103 -3.85 17.98 -2.58
CA ASN A 103 -2.64 18.70 -2.97
C ASN A 103 -1.36 17.91 -2.66
N ALA A 104 -0.30 18.24 -3.40
CA ALA A 104 0.99 17.55 -3.33
C ALA A 104 1.66 17.62 -1.95
N THR A 105 1.54 18.75 -1.25
CA THR A 105 2.17 18.96 0.06
C THR A 105 1.55 18.07 1.13
N ALA A 106 0.21 18.01 1.19
CA ALA A 106 -0.51 17.12 2.09
C ALA A 106 -0.22 15.64 1.76
N LEU A 107 -0.17 15.29 0.46
CA LEU A 107 0.21 13.96 0.01
C LEU A 107 1.62 13.58 0.45
N TRP A 108 2.59 14.49 0.25
CA TRP A 108 3.96 14.30 0.68
C TRP A 108 4.04 13.98 2.17
N HIS A 109 3.39 14.77 3.02
CA HIS A 109 3.37 14.51 4.46
C HIS A 109 2.72 13.17 4.81
N GLN A 110 1.60 12.83 4.18
CA GLN A 110 0.92 11.56 4.44
C GLN A 110 1.78 10.37 4.03
N ARG A 111 2.32 10.37 2.81
CA ARG A 111 3.11 9.28 2.24
C ARG A 111 4.46 9.10 2.94
N ASN A 112 5.08 10.19 3.42
CA ASN A 112 6.27 10.10 4.28
C ASN A 112 5.97 9.38 5.60
N ARG A 113 4.82 9.65 6.24
CA ARG A 113 4.43 8.92 7.48
C ARG A 113 4.20 7.44 7.20
N TRP A 114 3.55 7.11 6.09
CA TRP A 114 3.32 5.72 5.68
C TRP A 114 4.63 4.98 5.40
N ALA A 115 5.56 5.61 4.68
CA ALA A 115 6.88 5.05 4.43
C ALA A 115 7.67 4.82 5.73
N GLU A 116 7.67 5.81 6.63
CA GLU A 116 8.39 5.72 7.90
C GLU A 116 7.85 4.59 8.78
N GLY A 117 6.53 4.53 8.98
CA GLY A 117 5.89 3.46 9.73
C GLY A 117 6.06 2.08 9.07
N GLY A 118 6.03 2.05 7.73
CA GLY A 118 6.34 0.86 6.93
C GLY A 118 7.76 0.35 7.16
N TYR A 119 8.76 1.22 7.28
CA TYR A 119 10.12 0.82 7.65
C TYR A 119 10.24 0.39 9.11
N GLN A 120 9.59 1.12 10.03
CA GLN A 120 9.64 0.84 11.47
C GLN A 120 9.28 -0.60 11.78
N ARG A 121 8.20 -1.15 11.21
CA ARG A 121 7.82 -2.56 11.46
C ARG A 121 8.90 -3.58 11.06
N TYR A 122 9.69 -3.30 10.01
CA TYR A 122 10.76 -4.21 9.60
C TYR A 122 11.94 -4.10 10.56
N LEU A 123 12.25 -2.89 11.02
CA LEU A 123 13.35 -2.60 11.94
C LEU A 123 13.05 -3.03 13.38
N ASP A 124 11.80 -2.91 13.84
CA ASP A 124 11.41 -3.23 15.21
C ASP A 124 11.29 -4.75 15.40
N TYR A 125 10.88 -5.49 14.36
CA TYR A 125 10.64 -6.93 14.42
C TYR A 125 11.64 -7.77 13.60
N TRP A 126 12.78 -7.17 13.19
CA TRP A 126 13.76 -7.81 12.30
C TRP A 126 14.23 -9.18 12.80
N ASP A 127 14.51 -9.31 14.10
CA ASP A 127 15.05 -10.52 14.69
C ASP A 127 14.01 -11.66 14.66
N LEU A 128 12.74 -11.34 14.89
CA LEU A 128 11.63 -12.30 14.83
C LEU A 128 11.32 -12.73 13.39
N ILE A 129 11.44 -11.81 12.44
CA ILE A 129 11.31 -12.08 11.01
C ILE A 129 12.41 -13.04 10.56
N LEU A 130 13.68 -12.77 10.92
CA LEU A 130 14.81 -13.63 10.56
C LEU A 130 14.77 -15.00 11.25
N LYS A 131 14.25 -15.07 12.49
CA LYS A 131 13.94 -16.34 13.17
C LYS A 131 12.74 -17.08 12.57
N ASN A 132 12.14 -16.57 11.49
CA ASN A 132 11.02 -17.16 10.77
C ASN A 132 9.80 -17.44 11.67
N ARG A 133 9.55 -16.57 12.67
CA ARG A 133 8.49 -16.79 13.66
C ARG A 133 7.08 -16.79 13.08
N MET A 134 6.84 -16.22 11.90
CA MET A 134 5.53 -16.24 11.22
C MET A 134 5.30 -17.53 10.40
N GLY A 135 6.37 -18.28 10.11
CA GLY A 135 6.37 -19.43 9.21
C GLY A 135 6.83 -19.07 7.80
N THR A 136 7.49 -20.02 7.13
CA THR A 136 8.31 -19.81 5.93
C THR A 136 7.57 -19.05 4.83
N LYS A 137 6.32 -19.44 4.55
CA LYS A 137 5.51 -18.83 3.49
C LYS A 137 5.28 -17.33 3.71
N LYS A 138 4.84 -16.95 4.92
CA LYS A 138 4.57 -15.57 5.31
C LYS A 138 5.85 -14.74 5.41
N THR A 139 6.92 -15.32 5.96
CA THR A 139 8.22 -14.65 6.05
C THR A 139 8.78 -14.33 4.66
N TRP A 140 8.75 -15.29 3.72
CA TRP A 140 9.22 -15.05 2.35
C TRP A 140 8.36 -14.02 1.60
N ASP A 141 7.03 -14.13 1.70
CA ASP A 141 6.13 -13.14 1.13
C ASP A 141 6.42 -11.72 1.68
N LEU A 142 6.60 -11.59 2.99
CA LEU A 142 6.95 -10.32 3.63
C LEU A 142 8.29 -9.75 3.12
N LEU A 143 9.31 -10.59 2.95
CA LEU A 143 10.62 -10.18 2.47
C LEU A 143 10.60 -9.78 0.99
N ILE A 144 9.86 -10.50 0.14
CA ILE A 144 9.66 -10.12 -1.27
C ILE A 144 8.92 -8.78 -1.35
N PHE A 145 7.90 -8.58 -0.51
CA PHE A 145 7.21 -7.30 -0.42
C PHE A 145 8.13 -6.17 0.06
N MET A 146 9.00 -6.44 1.04
CA MET A 146 10.01 -5.48 1.52
C MET A 146 10.96 -5.06 0.38
N VAL A 147 11.48 -6.04 -0.35
CA VAL A 147 12.41 -5.79 -1.46
C VAL A 147 11.73 -4.97 -2.55
N THR A 148 10.51 -5.34 -2.96
CA THR A 148 9.82 -4.70 -4.08
C THR A 148 9.28 -3.31 -3.72
N MET A 149 8.74 -3.10 -2.52
CA MET A 149 8.09 -1.84 -2.14
C MET A 149 9.02 -0.80 -1.52
N TYR A 150 10.13 -1.23 -0.90
CA TYR A 150 11.00 -0.32 -0.13
C TYR A 150 12.43 -0.28 -0.68
N ILE A 151 13.08 -1.44 -0.80
CA ILE A 151 14.50 -1.50 -1.20
C ILE A 151 14.67 -1.12 -2.66
N LEU A 152 13.89 -1.71 -3.56
CA LEU A 152 14.03 -1.51 -5.00
C LEU A 152 13.79 -0.05 -5.43
N PRO A 153 12.72 0.65 -4.97
CA PRO A 153 12.56 2.10 -5.21
C PRO A 153 13.74 2.95 -4.75
N THR A 154 14.30 2.62 -3.59
CA THR A 154 15.43 3.35 -3.01
C THR A 154 16.73 3.07 -3.77
N ALA A 155 16.96 1.82 -4.17
CA ALA A 155 18.13 1.39 -4.95
C ALA A 155 18.09 1.86 -6.40
N ALA A 156 16.89 2.09 -6.96
CA ALA A 156 16.73 2.58 -8.33
C ALA A 156 17.35 3.97 -8.53
N ILE A 157 17.35 4.85 -7.52
CA ILE A 157 17.95 6.20 -7.64
C ILE A 157 19.47 6.15 -7.89
N PRO A 158 20.31 5.56 -7.00
CA PRO A 158 21.73 5.46 -7.27
C PRO A 158 22.06 4.63 -8.50
N ASP A 159 21.26 3.59 -8.82
CA ASP A 159 21.44 2.79 -10.04
C ASP A 159 21.23 3.63 -11.31
N ILE A 160 20.17 4.44 -11.37
CA ILE A 160 19.91 5.36 -12.49
C ILE A 160 21.01 6.44 -12.58
N LEU A 161 21.43 7.01 -11.44
CA LEU A 161 22.50 8.01 -11.43
C LEU A 161 23.82 7.44 -11.95
N MET A 162 24.16 6.21 -11.54
CA MET A 162 25.35 5.50 -12.02
C MET A 162 25.24 5.15 -13.50
N ALA A 163 24.07 4.70 -13.95
CA ALA A 163 23.77 4.41 -15.35
C ALA A 163 24.02 5.62 -16.25
N ILE A 164 23.51 6.79 -15.84
CA ILE A 164 23.73 8.07 -16.54
C ILE A 164 25.22 8.43 -16.53
N ALA A 165 25.87 8.41 -15.36
CA ALA A 165 27.28 8.78 -15.22
C ALA A 165 28.24 7.87 -16.00
N ARG A 166 27.88 6.59 -16.19
CA ARG A 166 28.68 5.59 -16.90
C ARG A 166 28.23 5.33 -18.33
N HIS A 167 27.17 5.98 -18.80
CA HIS A 167 26.53 5.73 -20.09
C HIS A 167 26.25 4.23 -20.34
N ARG A 168 25.78 3.52 -19.31
CA ARG A 168 25.42 2.09 -19.35
C ARG A 168 23.98 1.90 -18.86
N PRO A 169 23.29 0.82 -19.28
CA PRO A 169 21.96 0.54 -18.74
C PRO A 169 22.02 0.30 -17.22
N PRO A 170 20.96 0.66 -16.46
CA PRO A 170 20.88 0.38 -15.03
C PRO A 170 21.00 -1.11 -14.72
N MET A 171 21.74 -1.47 -13.68
CA MET A 171 22.00 -2.86 -13.33
C MET A 171 20.72 -3.57 -12.86
N LEU A 172 19.81 -2.84 -12.21
CA LEU A 172 18.56 -3.37 -11.70
C LEU A 172 17.43 -3.34 -12.75
N SER A 173 17.71 -2.94 -13.99
CA SER A 173 16.70 -2.74 -15.04
C SER A 173 15.75 -3.91 -15.23
N SER A 174 16.22 -5.16 -15.20
CA SER A 174 15.37 -6.36 -15.33
C SER A 174 14.37 -6.50 -14.16
N VAL A 175 14.84 -6.32 -12.92
CA VAL A 175 14.00 -6.46 -11.72
C VAL A 175 13.05 -5.29 -11.59
N THR A 176 13.52 -4.07 -11.85
CA THR A 176 12.69 -2.86 -11.89
C THR A 176 11.64 -2.96 -12.99
N GLY A 177 12.00 -3.41 -14.19
CA GLY A 177 11.08 -3.62 -15.30
C GLY A 177 10.00 -4.64 -14.97
N LEU A 178 10.36 -5.77 -14.36
CA LEU A 178 9.39 -6.77 -13.90
C LEU A 178 8.45 -6.20 -12.83
N SER A 179 8.98 -5.50 -11.82
CA SER A 179 8.19 -4.88 -10.75
C SER A 179 7.21 -3.83 -11.29
N LEU A 180 7.67 -2.96 -12.20
CA LEU A 180 6.81 -1.99 -12.87
C LEU A 180 5.75 -2.68 -13.75
N GLY A 181 6.12 -3.72 -14.49
CA GLY A 181 5.18 -4.50 -15.30
C GLY A 181 4.09 -5.14 -14.45
N MET A 182 4.46 -5.77 -13.33
CA MET A 182 3.50 -6.31 -12.35
C MET A 182 2.62 -5.21 -11.77
N SER A 183 3.16 -4.04 -11.45
CA SER A 183 2.38 -2.90 -10.96
C SER A 183 1.35 -2.42 -11.99
N VAL A 184 1.73 -2.30 -13.26
CA VAL A 184 0.82 -1.89 -14.35
C VAL A 184 -0.30 -2.93 -14.52
N ILE A 185 0.05 -4.22 -14.58
CA ILE A 185 -0.92 -5.31 -14.72
C ILE A 185 -1.86 -5.36 -13.52
N GLY A 186 -1.33 -5.28 -12.30
CA GLY A 186 -2.11 -5.30 -11.06
C GLY A 186 -3.07 -4.11 -10.97
N MET A 187 -2.62 -2.91 -11.36
CA MET A 187 -3.46 -1.71 -11.34
C MET A 187 -4.60 -1.83 -12.36
N PHE A 188 -4.29 -2.28 -13.57
CA PHE A 188 -5.30 -2.53 -14.59
C PHE A 188 -6.31 -3.59 -14.13
N ALA A 189 -5.84 -4.67 -13.52
CA ALA A 189 -6.68 -5.75 -13.01
C ALA A 189 -7.58 -5.27 -11.86
N GLY A 190 -7.06 -4.49 -10.91
CA GLY A 190 -7.84 -3.87 -9.84
C GLY A 190 -8.92 -2.92 -10.38
N LEU A 191 -8.59 -2.05 -11.33
CA LEU A 191 -9.56 -1.16 -11.99
C LEU A 191 -10.65 -1.96 -12.72
N LYS A 192 -10.27 -3.00 -13.45
CA LYS A 192 -11.21 -3.90 -14.14
C LYS A 192 -12.11 -4.64 -13.15
N HIS A 193 -11.58 -5.06 -12.01
CA HIS A 193 -12.34 -5.76 -10.98
C HIS A 193 -13.45 -4.87 -10.39
N VAL A 194 -13.12 -3.62 -10.03
CA VAL A 194 -14.13 -2.64 -9.56
C VAL A 194 -15.23 -2.44 -10.59
N HIS A 195 -14.86 -2.29 -11.86
CA HIS A 195 -15.82 -2.05 -12.94
C HIS A 195 -16.83 -3.20 -13.03
N LYS A 196 -16.35 -4.44 -13.04
CA LYS A 196 -17.22 -5.63 -13.07
C LYS A 196 -18.10 -5.78 -11.84
N ALA A 197 -17.57 -5.47 -10.66
CA ALA A 197 -18.28 -5.65 -9.41
C ALA A 197 -19.26 -4.51 -9.07
N THR A 198 -19.25 -3.42 -9.83
CA THR A 198 -20.21 -2.31 -9.67
C THR A 198 -21.45 -2.61 -10.53
N PRO A 199 -22.65 -2.84 -9.95
CA PRO A 199 -23.83 -3.28 -10.71
C PRO A 199 -24.26 -2.32 -11.84
N ARG A 200 -23.97 -1.01 -11.70
CA ARG A 200 -24.25 0.00 -12.74
C ARG A 200 -23.27 -0.05 -13.93
N LEU A 201 -22.14 -0.72 -13.77
CA LEU A 201 -21.04 -0.81 -14.75
C LEU A 201 -20.82 -2.27 -15.21
N SER A 202 -21.59 -3.24 -14.72
CA SER A 202 -21.39 -4.66 -14.96
C SER A 202 -21.85 -5.16 -16.34
N GLU A 203 -22.19 -4.25 -17.27
CA GLU A 203 -22.41 -4.61 -18.67
C GLU A 203 -21.13 -5.16 -19.31
N GLN A 204 -21.27 -5.86 -20.45
CA GLN A 204 -20.11 -6.33 -21.21
C GLN A 204 -19.17 -5.17 -21.53
N LEU A 205 -17.88 -5.37 -21.24
CA LEU A 205 -16.84 -4.36 -21.44
C LEU A 205 -16.72 -4.00 -22.94
N LYS A 206 -17.19 -2.81 -23.31
CA LYS A 206 -17.00 -2.25 -24.65
C LYS A 206 -15.50 -1.96 -24.88
N PRO A 207 -15.00 -1.99 -26.13
CA PRO A 207 -13.61 -1.63 -26.44
C PRO A 207 -13.19 -0.23 -25.93
N SER A 208 -14.11 0.73 -25.95
CA SER A 208 -13.90 2.07 -25.39
C SER A 208 -13.61 2.04 -23.89
N THR A 209 -14.25 1.14 -23.14
CA THR A 209 -14.00 0.96 -21.70
C THR A 209 -12.59 0.44 -21.44
N TYR A 210 -12.09 -0.48 -22.27
CA TYR A 210 -10.69 -0.96 -22.16
C TYR A 210 -9.69 0.18 -22.35
N LEU A 211 -9.94 1.06 -23.33
CA LEU A 211 -9.10 2.24 -23.55
C LEU A 211 -9.13 3.18 -22.33
N VAL A 212 -10.30 3.41 -21.74
CA VAL A 212 -10.42 4.22 -20.52
C VAL A 212 -9.66 3.60 -19.34
N LEU A 213 -9.78 2.29 -19.12
CA LEU A 213 -9.05 1.58 -18.07
C LEU A 213 -7.53 1.66 -18.29
N LEU A 214 -7.08 1.55 -19.54
CA LEU A 214 -5.67 1.70 -19.90
C LEU A 214 -5.17 3.11 -19.60
N LEU A 215 -5.90 4.15 -20.01
CA LEU A 215 -5.53 5.54 -19.71
C LEU A 215 -5.51 5.83 -18.19
N GLN A 216 -6.46 5.26 -17.44
CA GLN A 216 -6.45 5.34 -15.98
C GLN A 216 -5.24 4.64 -15.36
N THR A 217 -4.85 3.48 -15.90
CA THR A 217 -3.66 2.73 -15.48
C THR A 217 -2.38 3.51 -15.77
N LEU A 218 -2.26 4.12 -16.95
CA LEU A 218 -1.10 4.96 -17.31
C LEU A 218 -1.00 6.18 -16.39
N ARG A 219 -2.10 6.88 -16.14
CA ARG A 219 -2.16 8.00 -15.19
C ARG A 219 -1.76 7.55 -13.77
N GLY A 220 -2.31 6.42 -13.30
CA GLY A 220 -1.99 5.88 -11.99
C GLY A 220 -0.52 5.48 -11.89
N SER A 221 0.04 4.88 -12.93
CA SER A 221 1.46 4.51 -13.00
C SER A 221 2.37 5.74 -12.97
N LEU A 222 2.01 6.81 -13.69
CA LEU A 222 2.70 8.10 -13.60
C LEU A 222 2.62 8.68 -12.19
N TYR A 223 1.43 8.64 -11.57
CA TYR A 223 1.26 9.05 -10.18
C TYR A 223 2.16 8.25 -9.24
N MET A 224 2.28 6.94 -9.39
CA MET A 224 3.11 6.08 -8.51
C MET A 224 4.60 6.46 -8.51
N LEU A 225 5.12 7.17 -9.51
CA LEU A 225 6.53 7.60 -9.53
C LEU A 225 6.92 8.47 -8.33
N HIS A 226 5.96 9.17 -7.70
CA HIS A 226 6.25 9.94 -6.49
C HIS A 226 6.76 9.06 -5.34
N TRP A 227 6.41 7.78 -5.31
CA TRP A 227 6.91 6.84 -4.30
C TRP A 227 8.42 6.60 -4.40
N LEU A 228 9.04 6.71 -5.59
CA LEU A 228 10.51 6.65 -5.72
C LEU A 228 11.16 7.76 -4.87
N VAL A 229 10.58 8.96 -4.91
CA VAL A 229 11.06 10.13 -4.16
C VAL A 229 10.74 9.99 -2.68
N VAL A 230 9.52 9.55 -2.32
CA VAL A 230 9.11 9.35 -0.92
C VAL A 230 9.97 8.28 -0.25
N MET A 231 10.17 7.11 -0.88
CA MET A 231 10.97 6.03 -0.29
C MET A 231 12.44 6.45 -0.12
N SER A 232 13.03 7.07 -1.15
CA SER A 232 14.43 7.50 -1.08
C SER A 232 14.67 8.58 -0.02
N SER A 233 13.79 9.59 0.03
CA SER A 233 13.88 10.66 1.03
C SER A 233 13.64 10.16 2.46
N THR A 234 12.66 9.27 2.65
CA THR A 234 12.36 8.67 3.96
C THR A 234 13.52 7.81 4.43
N THR A 235 14.08 6.98 3.54
CA THR A 235 15.24 6.14 3.86
C THR A 235 16.43 7.00 4.29
N ALA A 236 16.84 7.98 3.48
CA ALA A 236 17.92 8.88 3.83
C ALA A 236 17.67 9.60 5.16
N ARG A 237 16.44 10.09 5.39
CA ARG A 237 16.07 10.75 6.64
C ARG A 237 16.19 9.82 7.85
N MET A 238 15.71 8.59 7.76
CA MET A 238 15.78 7.60 8.84
C MET A 238 17.20 7.11 9.11
N SER A 239 18.08 7.11 8.11
CA SER A 239 19.50 6.77 8.29
C SER A 239 20.29 7.81 9.08
N PHE A 240 19.90 9.09 9.02
CA PHE A 240 20.65 10.20 9.64
C PHE A 240 19.95 10.90 10.80
N ARG A 241 18.64 10.70 10.98
CA ARG A 241 17.87 11.39 12.02
C ARG A 241 17.21 10.41 12.98
N PRO A 242 17.24 10.69 14.30
CA PRO A 242 16.53 9.87 15.26
C PRO A 242 15.02 9.93 15.04
N LYS A 243 14.34 8.86 15.44
CA LYS A 243 12.87 8.72 15.39
C LYS A 243 12.18 9.93 16.01
N ARG A 244 11.18 10.48 15.31
CA ARG A 244 10.31 11.55 15.84
C ARG A 244 8.86 11.19 15.58
N LEU A 245 8.10 10.94 16.65
CA LEU A 245 6.65 10.74 16.57
C LEU A 245 5.96 12.09 16.33
N LYS A 246 5.85 12.50 15.07
CA LYS A 246 5.09 13.70 14.68
C LYS A 246 3.75 13.27 14.08
N TRP A 247 2.71 13.28 14.91
CA TRP A 247 1.35 13.06 14.43
C TRP A 247 0.83 14.32 13.73
N VAL A 248 0.53 14.20 12.43
CA VAL A 248 -0.07 15.28 11.62
C VAL A 248 -1.41 14.78 11.12
N LYS A 249 -2.50 15.38 11.59
CA LYS A 249 -3.87 15.04 11.16
C LYS A 249 -4.04 15.43 9.69
N THR A 250 -4.55 14.53 8.87
CA THR A 250 -5.05 14.90 7.54
C THR A 250 -6.30 15.75 7.72
N VAL A 251 -6.34 16.93 7.12
CA VAL A 251 -7.51 17.81 7.15
C VAL A 251 -8.58 17.20 6.23
N HIS A 252 -9.76 16.95 6.79
CA HIS A 252 -10.93 16.49 6.06
C HIS A 252 -11.84 17.69 5.86
N LYS A 253 -12.31 17.92 4.64
CA LYS A 253 -13.27 19.00 4.40
C LYS A 253 -14.70 18.55 4.75
N GLY A 254 -14.93 17.24 4.82
CA GLY A 254 -16.26 16.68 4.97
C GLY A 254 -17.07 16.82 3.68
N VAL A 255 -18.11 16.00 3.53
CA VAL A 255 -19.11 16.22 2.50
C VAL A 255 -20.04 17.30 3.03
N GLU A 256 -19.97 18.52 2.49
CA GLU A 256 -21.12 19.42 2.58
C GLU A 256 -22.29 18.68 1.95
N LYS A 257 -23.19 18.14 2.78
CA LYS A 257 -24.53 17.81 2.30
C LYS A 257 -25.10 19.13 1.80
N SER A 258 -25.13 19.31 0.49
CA SER A 258 -26.07 20.25 -0.12
C SER A 258 -27.46 19.77 0.28
N ILE A 259 -27.98 20.28 1.38
CA ILE A 259 -29.39 20.21 1.72
C ILE A 259 -30.06 21.23 0.81
N LEU A 260 -30.37 20.83 -0.43
CA LEU A 260 -31.37 21.44 -1.30
C LEU A 260 -32.00 20.35 -2.16
#